data_AF-A0A9E2P0V7-F1
#
_entry.id   AF-A0A9E2P0V7-F1
#
_cell.length_a   1.000
_cell.length_b   1.000
_cell.length_c   1.000
_cell.angle_alpha   90.00
_cell.angle_beta   90.00
_cell.angle_gamma   90.00
#
_symmetry.space_group_name_H-M   'P 1'
#
loop_
_entity.id
_entity.type
_entity.pdbx_description
1 polymer ?
#
loop_
_entity_poly.entity_id
_entity_poly.type
_entity_poly.pdbx_seq_one_letter_code
_entity_poly.pdbx_strand_id
1 'polypeptide(L)'
;MLIGALCAMNAQEKTTTAGVPVVKLNNGVEMPRFGLGTFLQGSNEICKQSCLTALRAGYRHIDTAHAYYDEEGVGEAVKESGIPRGEIWITSKLWPTEYGEGKTLKAIDEMLARLQTDYIDLLFVHQPVGDFVGAWKDMEKAVQMGKVRALGISNFDANDEVFNEIMEKSTIKPTVLQIECHPYAQRTEMRKKAAKYGIQVECWYPLGGAQSQGLLLRDSVI
;
A
#
# COMPACT_ATOMS: atom_id res chain seq x y z
N MET A 1 40.16 6.54 -32.62
CA MET A 1 40.10 7.39 -31.40
C MET A 1 39.17 8.55 -31.70
N LEU A 2 38.19 8.94 -30.93
CA LEU A 2 37.56 8.42 -29.72
C LEU A 2 36.17 9.09 -29.69
N ILE A 3 35.11 8.28 -29.69
CA ILE A 3 33.94 8.37 -28.80
C ILE A 3 33.06 9.63 -28.87
N GLY A 4 31.84 9.43 -29.38
CA GLY A 4 30.72 10.34 -29.25
C GLY A 4 30.23 10.46 -27.80
N ALA A 5 29.97 11.69 -27.38
CA ALA A 5 29.27 11.99 -26.15
C ALA A 5 27.78 11.69 -26.36
N LEU A 6 27.29 10.57 -25.81
CA LEU A 6 25.87 10.46 -25.50
C LEU A 6 25.59 11.39 -24.31
N CYS A 7 24.87 12.48 -24.55
CA CYS A 7 24.15 13.19 -23.51
C CYS A 7 23.19 12.19 -22.83
N ALA A 8 23.52 11.76 -21.62
CA ALA A 8 22.55 11.17 -20.73
C ALA A 8 21.53 12.26 -20.38
N MET A 9 20.36 12.23 -21.02
CA MET A 9 19.22 12.99 -20.54
C MET A 9 18.83 12.38 -19.20
N ASN A 10 19.08 13.08 -18.10
CA ASN A 10 18.46 12.74 -16.82
C ASN A 10 16.95 12.90 -16.99
N ALA A 11 16.21 11.79 -17.01
CA ALA A 11 14.76 11.84 -16.92
C ALA A 11 14.41 12.52 -15.59
N GLN A 12 13.73 13.66 -15.65
CA GLN A 12 13.23 14.35 -14.46
C GLN A 12 12.33 13.38 -13.68
N GLU A 13 12.62 13.19 -12.39
CA GLU A 13 11.84 12.30 -11.53
C GLU A 13 10.38 12.80 -11.50
N LYS A 14 9.43 11.91 -11.80
CA LYS A 14 8.02 12.25 -11.80
C LYS A 14 7.53 12.36 -10.35
N THR A 15 6.66 13.34 -10.10
CA THR A 15 6.11 13.61 -8.76
C THR A 15 4.60 13.79 -8.80
N THR A 16 3.96 13.70 -7.63
CA THR A 16 2.59 14.16 -7.40
C THR A 16 2.49 15.69 -7.55
N THR A 17 1.27 16.22 -7.48
CA THR A 17 0.99 17.67 -7.45
C THR A 17 1.66 18.39 -6.28
N ALA A 18 1.97 17.68 -5.20
CA ALA A 18 2.69 18.20 -4.03
C ALA A 18 4.20 17.91 -4.06
N GLY A 19 4.75 17.44 -5.18
CA GLY A 19 6.18 17.18 -5.31
C GLY A 19 6.66 15.86 -4.67
N VAL A 20 5.76 14.96 -4.27
CA VAL A 20 6.14 13.64 -3.74
C VAL A 20 6.56 12.74 -4.91
N PRO A 21 7.77 12.17 -4.93
CA PRO A 21 8.17 11.27 -6.00
C PRO A 21 7.27 10.04 -6.12
N VAL A 22 7.03 9.59 -7.35
CA VAL A 22 6.21 8.41 -7.63
C VAL A 22 7.04 7.22 -8.12
N VAL A 23 6.52 6.02 -7.92
CA VAL A 23 7.02 4.78 -8.52
C VAL A 23 5.95 4.21 -9.45
N LYS A 24 6.37 3.67 -10.59
CA LYS A 24 5.48 2.98 -11.53
C LYS A 24 5.32 1.52 -11.12
N LEU A 25 4.08 1.10 -10.94
CA LEU A 25 3.69 -0.28 -10.67
C LEU A 25 3.71 -1.12 -11.96
N ASN A 26 3.72 -2.45 -11.85
CA ASN A 26 3.72 -3.35 -13.02
C ASN A 26 2.42 -3.31 -13.85
N ASN A 27 1.33 -2.74 -13.32
CA ASN A 27 0.10 -2.42 -14.06
C ASN A 27 0.11 -1.01 -14.69
N GLY A 28 1.21 -0.27 -14.55
CA GLY A 28 1.39 1.07 -15.11
C GLY A 28 0.87 2.23 -14.26
N VAL A 29 0.16 1.95 -13.17
CA VAL A 29 -0.30 2.97 -12.21
C VAL A 29 0.91 3.56 -11.47
N GLU A 30 0.83 4.84 -11.11
CA GLU A 30 1.87 5.54 -10.38
C GLU A 30 1.47 5.76 -8.92
N MET A 31 2.31 5.27 -8.01
CA MET A 31 2.10 5.29 -6.58
C MET A 31 3.08 6.26 -5.92
N PRO A 32 2.65 7.17 -5.02
CA PRO A 32 3.58 8.00 -4.26
C PRO A 32 4.47 7.15 -3.36
N ARG A 33 5.80 7.33 -3.44
CA ARG A 33 6.79 6.50 -2.73
C ARG A 33 6.76 6.66 -1.21
N PHE A 34 6.08 7.67 -0.71
CA PHE A 34 6.05 8.03 0.70
C PHE A 34 4.63 8.37 1.13
N GLY A 35 4.23 7.82 2.26
CA GLY A 35 2.87 7.94 2.80
C GLY A 35 2.83 7.90 4.33
N LEU A 36 1.65 8.19 4.87
CA LEU A 36 1.33 8.08 6.30
C LEU A 36 0.63 6.74 6.56
N GLY A 37 1.20 5.90 7.43
CA GLY A 37 0.50 4.74 7.97
C GLY A 37 -0.35 5.10 9.20
N THR A 38 -1.57 4.57 9.30
CA THR A 38 -2.52 4.89 10.38
C THR A 38 -2.61 3.82 11.47
N PHE A 39 -1.74 2.81 11.47
CA PHE A 39 -1.76 1.79 12.51
C PHE A 39 -1.61 2.39 13.92
N LEU A 40 -2.48 1.98 14.85
CA LEU A 40 -2.49 2.39 16.26
C LEU A 40 -2.78 3.87 16.54
N GLN A 41 -3.59 4.55 15.72
CA GLN A 41 -4.02 5.94 15.99
C GLN A 41 -5.00 6.05 17.18
N GLY A 42 -5.67 4.96 17.57
CA GLY A 42 -6.49 4.87 18.78
C GLY A 42 -7.94 5.37 18.64
N SER A 43 -8.27 6.18 17.64
CA SER A 43 -9.66 6.53 17.26
C SER A 43 -9.74 7.13 15.85
N ASN A 44 -10.94 7.16 15.28
CA ASN A 44 -11.22 7.88 14.02
C ASN A 44 -10.84 9.37 14.10
N GLU A 45 -11.12 10.05 15.22
CA GLU A 45 -10.80 11.49 15.37
C GLU A 45 -9.28 11.72 15.35
N ILE A 46 -8.50 10.91 16.07
CA ILE A 46 -7.03 11.03 16.05
C ILE A 46 -6.48 10.69 14.67
N CYS A 47 -6.99 9.62 14.04
CA CYS A 47 -6.62 9.24 12.67
C CYS A 47 -6.87 10.39 11.69
N LYS A 48 -8.05 11.02 11.79
CA LYS A 48 -8.43 12.17 10.97
C LYS A 48 -7.46 13.34 11.13
N GLN A 49 -7.13 13.73 12.36
CA GLN A 49 -6.20 14.83 12.61
C GLN A 49 -4.78 14.51 12.10
N SER A 50 -4.32 13.27 12.27
CA SER A 50 -3.04 12.79 11.70
C SER A 50 -3.03 12.88 10.18
N CYS A 51 -4.10 12.41 9.52
CA CYS A 51 -4.24 12.47 8.07
C CYS A 51 -4.28 13.92 7.55
N LEU A 52 -5.08 14.80 8.16
CA LEU A 52 -5.13 16.22 7.81
C LEU A 52 -3.76 16.89 7.95
N THR A 53 -3.04 16.57 9.03
CA THR A 53 -1.67 17.09 9.26
C THR A 53 -0.73 16.65 8.16
N ALA A 54 -0.72 15.37 7.79
CA ALA A 54 0.11 14.85 6.70
C ALA A 54 -0.27 15.49 5.35
N LEU A 55 -1.55 15.60 5.02
CA LEU A 55 -2.02 16.19 3.77
C LEU A 55 -1.61 17.67 3.64
N ARG A 56 -1.71 18.45 4.74
CA ARG A 56 -1.21 19.84 4.82
C ARG A 56 0.31 19.92 4.67
N ALA A 57 1.04 18.92 5.15
CA ALA A 57 2.49 18.82 4.98
C ALA A 57 2.93 18.33 3.58
N GLY A 58 1.99 18.09 2.66
CA GLY A 58 2.28 17.70 1.27
C GLY A 58 2.23 16.20 1.00
N TYR A 59 1.87 15.36 1.98
CA TYR A 59 1.66 13.94 1.74
C TYR A 59 0.50 13.75 0.77
N ARG A 60 0.60 12.71 -0.06
CA ARG A 60 -0.42 12.31 -1.02
C ARG A 60 -0.69 10.80 -0.99
N HIS A 61 -0.34 10.15 0.10
CA HIS A 61 -0.53 8.72 0.28
C HIS A 61 -0.84 8.42 1.75
N ILE A 62 -1.99 7.80 1.99
CA ILE A 62 -2.46 7.32 3.30
C ILE A 62 -2.64 5.80 3.23
N ASP A 63 -2.06 5.08 4.19
CA ASP A 63 -2.17 3.62 4.37
C ASP A 63 -2.92 3.31 5.67
N THR A 64 -4.08 2.67 5.52
CA THR A 64 -4.93 2.16 6.61
C THR A 64 -5.22 0.66 6.38
N ALA A 65 -6.08 0.04 7.19
CA ALA A 65 -6.60 -1.30 7.01
C ALA A 65 -7.93 -1.45 7.75
N HIS A 66 -8.78 -2.39 7.31
CA HIS A 66 -10.01 -2.72 8.04
C HIS A 66 -9.76 -3.03 9.53
N ALA A 67 -8.70 -3.79 9.81
CA ALA A 67 -8.31 -4.20 11.16
C ALA A 67 -7.86 -3.04 12.08
N TYR A 68 -7.67 -1.83 11.54
CA TYR A 68 -7.25 -0.67 12.34
C TYR A 68 -8.44 0.10 12.92
N TYR A 69 -9.65 -0.15 12.41
CA TYR A 69 -10.89 0.50 12.83
C TYR A 69 -10.86 2.04 12.72
N ASP A 70 -10.12 2.55 11.74
CA ASP A 70 -9.89 4.00 11.57
C ASP A 70 -10.16 4.53 10.13
N GLU A 71 -10.76 3.69 9.28
CA GLU A 71 -11.06 4.02 7.87
C GLU A 71 -12.01 5.21 7.73
N GLU A 72 -12.96 5.39 8.66
CA GLU A 72 -13.86 6.54 8.67
C GLU A 72 -13.10 7.85 8.89
N GLY A 73 -12.14 7.86 9.82
CA GLY A 73 -11.26 9.01 10.07
C GLY A 73 -10.42 9.39 8.85
N VAL A 74 -9.94 8.40 8.08
CA VAL A 74 -9.25 8.63 6.80
C VAL A 74 -10.20 9.28 5.79
N GLY A 75 -11.41 8.73 5.62
CA GLY A 75 -12.40 9.26 4.69
C GLY A 75 -12.80 10.70 5.00
N GLU A 76 -13.04 11.00 6.29
CA GLU A 76 -13.34 12.35 6.75
C GLU A 76 -12.17 13.32 6.48
N ALA A 77 -10.94 12.92 6.77
CA ALA A 77 -9.76 13.77 6.54
C ALA A 77 -9.56 14.08 5.06
N VAL A 78 -9.73 13.08 4.18
CA VAL A 78 -9.63 13.27 2.72
C VAL A 78 -10.66 14.28 2.25
N LYS A 79 -11.92 14.13 2.68
CA LYS A 79 -13.02 15.04 2.32
C LYS A 79 -12.80 16.46 2.88
N GLU A 80 -12.40 16.57 4.14
CA GLU A 80 -12.18 17.86 4.80
C GLU A 80 -10.92 18.59 4.29
N SER A 81 -9.93 17.86 3.78
CA SER A 81 -8.69 18.45 3.25
C SER A 81 -8.91 19.42 2.09
N GLY A 82 -10.02 19.26 1.35
CA GLY A 82 -10.31 20.02 0.12
C GLY A 82 -9.40 19.66 -1.07
N ILE A 83 -8.50 18.69 -0.93
CA ILE A 83 -7.64 18.21 -2.02
C ILE A 83 -8.49 17.31 -2.94
N PRO A 84 -8.40 17.44 -4.27
CA PRO A 84 -9.11 16.54 -5.18
C PRO A 84 -8.79 15.08 -4.88
N ARG A 85 -9.81 14.22 -4.77
CA ARG A 85 -9.66 12.79 -4.43
C ARG A 85 -8.65 12.07 -5.34
N GLY A 86 -8.58 12.44 -6.62
CA GLY A 86 -7.63 11.91 -7.60
C GLY A 86 -6.16 12.22 -7.33
N GLU A 87 -5.86 13.17 -6.44
CA GLU A 87 -4.50 13.52 -6.03
C GLU A 87 -4.04 12.78 -4.77
N ILE A 88 -4.95 12.18 -4.00
CA ILE A 88 -4.62 11.42 -2.79
C ILE A 88 -4.67 9.93 -3.11
N TRP A 89 -3.59 9.22 -2.82
CA TRP A 89 -3.53 7.76 -2.86
C TRP A 89 -4.05 7.19 -1.53
N ILE A 90 -5.09 6.37 -1.59
CA ILE A 90 -5.61 5.65 -0.43
C ILE A 90 -5.34 4.16 -0.59
N THR A 91 -4.65 3.62 0.41
CA THR A 91 -4.37 2.20 0.56
C THR A 91 -5.20 1.66 1.72
N SER A 92 -5.87 0.51 1.53
CA SER A 92 -6.47 -0.27 2.63
C SER A 92 -6.24 -1.78 2.44
N LYS A 93 -6.63 -2.58 3.43
CA LYS A 93 -6.34 -4.01 3.52
C LYS A 93 -7.52 -4.77 4.09
N LEU A 94 -7.89 -5.85 3.41
CA LEU A 94 -8.89 -6.81 3.88
C LEU A 94 -8.29 -7.71 4.96
N TRP A 95 -9.01 -7.89 6.06
CA TRP A 95 -8.65 -8.84 7.11
C TRP A 95 -9.12 -10.26 6.76
N PRO A 96 -8.47 -11.34 7.25
CA PRO A 96 -8.87 -12.72 6.90
C PRO A 96 -10.33 -13.08 7.18
N THR A 97 -10.97 -12.40 8.12
CA THR A 97 -12.42 -12.55 8.38
C THR A 97 -13.29 -12.11 7.23
N GLU A 98 -12.75 -11.37 6.24
CA GLU A 98 -13.44 -10.86 5.06
C GLU A 98 -13.12 -11.68 3.79
N TYR A 99 -12.25 -12.70 3.89
CA TYR A 99 -11.85 -13.51 2.75
C TYR A 99 -12.94 -14.51 2.34
N GLY A 100 -13.12 -14.66 1.02
CA GLY A 100 -13.99 -15.64 0.38
C GLY A 100 -14.70 -15.08 -0.84
N GLU A 101 -14.87 -15.90 -1.87
CA GLU A 101 -15.58 -15.49 -3.10
C GLU A 101 -17.05 -15.10 -2.80
N GLY A 102 -17.49 -13.96 -3.33
CA GLY A 102 -18.75 -13.27 -3.02
C GLY A 102 -18.74 -12.47 -1.70
N LYS A 103 -17.99 -12.94 -0.69
CA LYS A 103 -17.90 -12.30 0.63
C LYS A 103 -16.94 -11.10 0.61
N THR A 104 -15.80 -11.25 -0.05
CA THR A 104 -14.79 -10.20 -0.17
C THR A 104 -15.32 -9.01 -0.97
N LEU A 105 -16.06 -9.23 -2.04
CA LEU A 105 -16.64 -8.13 -2.81
C LEU A 105 -17.59 -7.26 -1.98
N LYS A 106 -18.39 -7.88 -1.09
CA LYS A 106 -19.24 -7.15 -0.13
C LYS A 106 -18.40 -6.35 0.88
N ALA A 107 -17.33 -6.94 1.40
CA ALA A 107 -16.42 -6.25 2.33
C ALA A 107 -15.74 -5.02 1.70
N ILE A 108 -15.41 -5.08 0.40
CA ILE A 108 -14.90 -3.94 -0.37
C ILE A 108 -15.94 -2.81 -0.42
N ASP A 109 -17.23 -3.13 -0.61
CA ASP A 109 -18.30 -2.11 -0.61
C ASP A 109 -18.46 -1.44 0.76
N GLU A 110 -18.39 -2.22 1.84
CA GLU A 110 -18.43 -1.69 3.20
C GLU A 110 -17.18 -0.85 3.52
N MET A 111 -16.02 -1.23 2.99
CA MET A 111 -14.76 -0.46 3.10
C MET A 111 -14.83 0.87 2.37
N LEU A 112 -15.36 0.90 1.13
CA LEU A 112 -15.59 2.13 0.38
C LEU A 112 -16.55 3.07 1.11
N ALA A 113 -17.60 2.52 1.74
CA ALA A 113 -18.54 3.30 2.54
C ALA A 113 -17.86 3.96 3.75
N ARG A 114 -17.03 3.21 4.50
CA ARG A 114 -16.25 3.77 5.63
C ARG A 114 -15.26 4.83 5.16
N LEU A 115 -14.53 4.56 4.07
CA LEU A 115 -13.59 5.51 3.47
C LEU A 115 -14.27 6.71 2.76
N GLN A 116 -15.60 6.68 2.60
CA GLN A 116 -16.38 7.74 1.95
C GLN A 116 -15.88 8.10 0.53
N THR A 117 -15.55 7.07 -0.27
CA THR A 117 -15.00 7.21 -1.62
C THR A 117 -15.54 6.13 -2.55
N ASP A 118 -15.56 6.38 -3.85
CA ASP A 118 -16.06 5.42 -4.84
C ASP A 118 -15.00 4.40 -5.30
N TYR A 119 -13.71 4.68 -5.02
CA TYR A 119 -12.61 3.79 -5.35
C TYR A 119 -11.46 3.84 -4.33
N ILE A 120 -10.68 2.75 -4.29
CA ILE A 120 -9.43 2.58 -3.55
C ILE A 120 -8.25 2.53 -4.54
N ASP A 121 -7.14 3.18 -4.22
CA ASP A 121 -5.97 3.19 -5.11
C ASP A 121 -5.20 1.87 -5.04
N LEU A 122 -5.01 1.33 -3.84
CA LEU A 122 -4.37 0.04 -3.60
C LEU A 122 -5.11 -0.75 -2.52
N LEU A 123 -5.53 -1.97 -2.87
CA LEU A 123 -6.16 -2.89 -1.93
C LEU A 123 -5.27 -4.10 -1.70
N PHE A 124 -5.02 -4.39 -0.42
CA PHE A 124 -4.23 -5.54 0.00
C PHE A 124 -5.07 -6.72 0.50
N VAL A 125 -4.60 -7.92 0.21
CA VAL A 125 -4.75 -9.05 1.15
C VAL A 125 -3.76 -8.83 2.29
N HIS A 126 -4.26 -8.61 3.51
CA HIS A 126 -3.44 -8.23 4.65
C HIS A 126 -2.55 -9.37 5.20
N GLN A 127 -3.04 -10.61 5.20
CA GLN A 127 -2.30 -11.78 5.72
C GLN A 127 -2.53 -13.00 4.81
N PRO A 128 -1.52 -13.87 4.60
CA PRO A 128 -1.65 -15.06 3.75
C PRO A 128 -2.32 -16.24 4.51
N VAL A 129 -3.50 -16.00 5.09
CA VAL A 129 -4.25 -17.01 5.86
C VAL A 129 -5.72 -17.02 5.46
N GLY A 130 -6.36 -18.17 5.56
CA GLY A 130 -7.75 -18.35 5.09
C GLY A 130 -7.84 -18.33 3.57
N ASP A 131 -9.03 -18.03 3.03
CA ASP A 131 -9.31 -18.08 1.59
C ASP A 131 -8.82 -16.83 0.84
N PHE A 132 -7.53 -16.52 0.92
CA PHE A 132 -6.97 -15.36 0.23
C PHE A 132 -7.02 -15.48 -1.30
N VAL A 133 -7.07 -16.71 -1.84
CA VAL A 133 -7.25 -16.94 -3.29
C VAL A 133 -8.66 -16.59 -3.73
N GLY A 134 -9.69 -16.98 -2.97
CA GLY A 134 -11.07 -16.57 -3.20
C GLY A 134 -11.25 -15.05 -3.03
N ALA A 135 -10.59 -14.46 -2.03
CA ALA A 135 -10.55 -13.00 -1.86
C ALA A 135 -9.92 -12.31 -3.08
N TRP A 136 -8.80 -12.84 -3.60
CA TRP A 136 -8.13 -12.28 -4.77
C TRP A 136 -9.02 -12.26 -6.01
N LYS A 137 -9.79 -13.32 -6.26
CA LYS A 137 -10.75 -13.36 -7.39
C LYS A 137 -11.79 -12.23 -7.30
N ASP A 138 -12.29 -11.96 -6.10
CA ASP A 138 -13.23 -10.86 -5.88
C ASP A 138 -12.56 -9.48 -5.98
N MET A 139 -11.31 -9.36 -5.53
CA MET A 139 -10.51 -8.15 -5.74
C MET A 139 -10.28 -7.89 -7.24
N GLU A 140 -10.05 -8.92 -8.05
CA GLU A 140 -9.94 -8.81 -9.50
C GLU A 140 -11.26 -8.32 -10.15
N LYS A 141 -12.41 -8.83 -9.68
CA LYS A 141 -13.73 -8.31 -10.08
C LYS A 141 -13.87 -6.84 -9.69
N ALA A 142 -13.43 -6.45 -8.49
CA ALA A 142 -13.48 -5.06 -8.04
C ALA A 142 -12.62 -4.12 -8.91
N VAL A 143 -11.49 -4.59 -9.44
CA VAL A 143 -10.70 -3.86 -10.45
C VAL A 143 -11.50 -3.67 -11.74
N GLN A 144 -12.14 -4.72 -12.25
CA GLN A 144 -12.97 -4.64 -13.46
C GLN A 144 -14.16 -3.68 -13.28
N MET A 145 -14.70 -3.59 -12.05
CA MET A 145 -15.78 -2.68 -11.68
C MET A 145 -15.31 -1.23 -11.43
N GLY A 146 -14.01 -0.94 -11.48
CA GLY A 146 -13.44 0.39 -11.21
C GLY A 146 -13.39 0.78 -9.72
N LYS A 147 -13.71 -0.15 -8.81
CA LYS A 147 -13.69 0.06 -7.35
C LYS A 147 -12.27 0.07 -6.78
N VAL A 148 -11.33 -0.58 -7.46
CA VAL A 148 -9.93 -0.69 -7.03
C VAL A 148 -9.00 -0.48 -8.21
N ARG A 149 -7.94 0.31 -8.06
CA ARG A 149 -7.00 0.62 -9.16
C ARG A 149 -5.81 -0.35 -9.23
N ALA A 150 -5.27 -0.76 -8.07
CA ALA A 150 -4.14 -1.67 -7.96
C ALA A 150 -4.37 -2.69 -6.85
N LEU A 151 -3.83 -3.90 -7.04
CA LEU A 151 -3.92 -4.99 -6.06
C LEU A 151 -2.53 -5.29 -5.49
N GLY A 152 -2.47 -5.55 -4.19
CA GLY A 152 -1.24 -5.90 -3.50
C GLY A 152 -1.43 -7.03 -2.51
N ILE A 153 -0.31 -7.59 -2.05
CA ILE A 153 -0.26 -8.61 -1.00
C ILE A 153 0.58 -8.10 0.17
N SER A 154 0.22 -8.47 1.41
CA SER A 154 0.98 -8.09 2.61
C SER A 154 1.38 -9.33 3.41
N ASN A 155 2.62 -9.36 3.89
CA ASN A 155 3.17 -10.45 4.72
C ASN A 155 3.28 -11.82 4.01
N PHE A 156 3.28 -11.83 2.67
CA PHE A 156 3.50 -13.04 1.85
C PHE A 156 4.98 -13.45 1.78
N ASP A 157 5.84 -12.90 2.64
CA ASP A 157 7.21 -13.35 2.86
C ASP A 157 7.32 -14.40 3.99
N ALA A 158 6.19 -14.80 4.59
CA ALA A 158 6.14 -15.82 5.65
C ALA A 158 6.66 -17.20 5.21
N ASN A 159 6.36 -17.61 3.97
CA ASN A 159 6.98 -18.78 3.32
C ASN A 159 6.82 -18.67 1.79
N ASP A 160 7.54 -19.52 1.06
CA ASP A 160 7.49 -19.53 -0.41
C ASP A 160 6.19 -20.08 -0.99
N GLU A 161 5.49 -20.97 -0.28
CA GLU A 161 4.27 -21.63 -0.77
C GLU A 161 3.15 -20.62 -0.99
N VAL A 162 2.87 -19.76 0.00
CA VAL A 162 1.79 -18.76 -0.10
C VAL A 162 2.07 -17.71 -1.17
N PHE A 163 3.35 -17.32 -1.33
CA PHE A 163 3.74 -16.42 -2.42
C PHE A 163 3.56 -17.09 -3.78
N ASN A 164 4.02 -18.32 -3.94
CA ASN A 164 3.90 -19.03 -5.21
C ASN A 164 2.42 -19.28 -5.54
N GLU A 165 1.61 -19.65 -4.56
CA GLU A 165 0.17 -19.87 -4.75
C GLU A 165 -0.53 -18.62 -5.27
N ILE A 166 -0.35 -17.46 -4.63
CA ILE A 166 -1.00 -16.23 -5.12
C ILE A 166 -0.47 -15.82 -6.49
N MET A 167 0.81 -16.03 -6.77
CA MET A 167 1.40 -15.75 -8.08
C MET A 167 0.88 -16.70 -9.17
N GLU A 168 0.59 -17.95 -8.86
CA GLU A 168 0.04 -18.93 -9.80
C GLU A 168 -1.45 -18.74 -10.04
N LYS A 169 -2.22 -18.45 -8.99
CA LYS A 169 -3.70 -18.38 -9.04
C LYS A 169 -4.24 -17.02 -9.49
N SER A 170 -3.44 -15.96 -9.43
CA SER A 170 -3.84 -14.61 -9.85
C SER A 170 -3.85 -14.44 -11.38
N THR A 171 -4.90 -13.81 -11.91
CA THR A 171 -4.92 -13.28 -13.27
C THR A 171 -4.26 -11.91 -13.32
N ILE A 172 -4.68 -11.01 -12.43
CA ILE A 172 -4.03 -9.71 -12.18
C ILE A 172 -2.93 -9.96 -11.16
N LYS A 173 -1.67 -9.89 -11.61
CA LYS A 173 -0.54 -10.10 -10.70
C LYS A 173 -0.49 -9.01 -9.63
N PRO A 174 -0.09 -9.34 -8.39
CA PRO A 174 0.18 -8.33 -7.37
C PRO A 174 1.11 -7.26 -7.92
N THR A 175 0.84 -6.01 -7.55
CA THR A 175 1.63 -4.84 -7.96
C THR A 175 2.57 -4.39 -6.85
N VAL A 176 2.18 -4.64 -5.60
CA VAL A 176 2.90 -4.27 -4.39
C VAL A 176 2.94 -5.46 -3.43
N LEU A 177 4.09 -5.64 -2.77
CA LEU A 177 4.27 -6.51 -1.62
C LEU A 177 4.60 -5.64 -0.40
N GLN A 178 3.68 -5.53 0.55
CA GLN A 178 3.90 -4.79 1.80
C GLN A 178 4.47 -5.72 2.88
N ILE A 179 5.65 -5.43 3.41
CA ILE A 179 6.36 -6.29 4.38
C ILE A 179 7.09 -5.46 5.44
N GLU A 180 7.40 -6.09 6.58
CA GLU A 180 8.28 -5.49 7.58
C GLU A 180 9.65 -5.26 6.97
N CYS A 181 10.07 -4.01 6.83
CA CYS A 181 11.38 -3.74 6.28
C CYS A 181 12.01 -2.47 6.86
N HIS A 182 13.15 -2.66 7.52
CA HIS A 182 13.96 -1.63 8.16
C HIS A 182 15.41 -2.13 8.28
N PRO A 183 16.40 -1.30 8.68
CA PRO A 183 17.79 -1.71 8.80
C PRO A 183 18.09 -3.09 9.47
N TYR A 184 17.33 -3.48 10.50
CA TYR A 184 17.44 -4.82 11.14
C TYR A 184 16.71 -5.96 10.43
N ALA A 185 15.78 -5.66 9.52
CA ALA A 185 15.01 -6.63 8.76
C ALA A 185 14.97 -6.18 7.30
N GLN A 186 16.09 -6.27 6.59
CA GLN A 186 16.22 -5.66 5.25
C GLN A 186 15.44 -6.40 4.15
N ARG A 187 14.99 -7.63 4.43
CA ARG A 187 14.24 -8.51 3.51
C ARG A 187 14.89 -8.66 2.14
N THR A 188 16.22 -8.70 2.08
CA THR A 188 17.00 -8.63 0.82
C THR A 188 16.61 -9.68 -0.21
N GLU A 189 16.45 -10.93 0.20
CA GLU A 189 16.08 -12.02 -0.72
C GLU A 189 14.64 -11.87 -1.23
N MET A 190 13.71 -11.47 -0.36
CA MET A 190 12.32 -11.23 -0.78
C MET A 190 12.21 -10.05 -1.75
N ARG A 191 12.97 -8.96 -1.50
CA ARG A 191 13.04 -7.81 -2.42
C ARG A 191 13.58 -8.21 -3.80
N LYS A 192 14.61 -9.06 -3.85
CA LYS A 192 15.12 -9.62 -5.11
C LYS A 192 14.09 -10.52 -5.79
N LYS A 193 13.33 -11.33 -5.03
CA LYS A 193 12.26 -12.18 -5.57
C LYS A 193 11.13 -11.35 -6.17
N ALA A 194 10.61 -10.36 -5.44
CA ALA A 194 9.54 -9.46 -5.90
C ALA A 194 9.93 -8.69 -7.17
N ALA A 195 11.17 -8.20 -7.24
CA ALA A 195 11.67 -7.44 -8.38
C ALA A 195 11.60 -8.21 -9.72
N LYS A 196 11.73 -9.55 -9.71
CA LYS A 196 11.61 -10.39 -10.93
C LYS A 196 10.23 -10.32 -11.58
N TYR A 197 9.21 -9.94 -10.82
CA TYR A 197 7.82 -9.81 -11.27
C TYR A 197 7.38 -8.35 -11.42
N GLY A 198 8.32 -7.39 -11.28
CA GLY A 198 8.00 -5.96 -11.26
C GLY A 198 7.14 -5.53 -10.07
N ILE A 199 7.09 -6.34 -9.00
CA ILE A 199 6.36 -6.03 -7.77
C ILE A 199 7.18 -5.02 -6.97
N GLN A 200 6.57 -3.89 -6.61
CA GLN A 200 7.20 -2.93 -5.70
C GLN A 200 7.12 -3.43 -4.26
N VAL A 201 8.20 -3.25 -3.50
CA VAL A 201 8.18 -3.55 -2.07
C VAL A 201 7.85 -2.26 -1.31
N GLU A 202 6.83 -2.34 -0.47
CA GLU A 202 6.45 -1.28 0.45
C GLU A 202 6.75 -1.71 1.88
N CYS A 203 7.37 -0.83 2.66
CA CYS A 203 7.89 -1.17 3.98
C CYS A 203 6.92 -0.71 5.07
N TRP A 204 6.31 -1.65 5.80
CA TRP A 204 5.71 -1.31 7.09
C TRP A 204 6.77 -1.38 8.20
N TYR A 205 6.55 -0.62 9.28
CA TYR A 205 7.54 -0.33 10.32
C TYR A 205 8.93 0.09 9.79
N PRO A 206 9.01 1.05 8.86
CA PRO A 206 10.29 1.46 8.29
C PRO A 206 11.29 2.01 9.33
N LEU A 207 10.79 2.46 10.49
CA LEU A 207 11.58 2.96 11.62
C LEU A 207 11.62 1.97 12.82
N GLY A 208 11.31 0.69 12.59
CA GLY A 208 11.39 -0.38 13.61
C GLY A 208 10.12 -0.58 14.46
N GLY A 209 9.05 0.19 14.21
CA GLY A 209 7.75 0.00 14.87
C GLY A 209 7.70 0.48 16.33
N ALA A 210 6.50 0.86 16.79
CA ALA A 210 6.32 1.44 18.13
C ALA A 210 6.72 0.46 19.27
N GLN A 211 6.54 -0.84 19.05
CA GLN A 211 6.82 -1.89 20.02
C GLN A 211 8.33 -2.10 20.25
N SER A 212 9.19 -1.62 19.36
CA SER A 212 10.66 -1.68 19.53
C SER A 212 11.19 -0.67 20.55
N GLN A 213 10.34 0.20 21.11
CA GLN A 213 10.73 1.28 22.03
C GLN A 213 11.83 2.20 21.46
N GLY A 214 11.84 2.38 20.13
CA GLY A 214 12.80 3.24 19.44
C GLY A 214 14.21 2.65 19.37
N LEU A 215 14.36 1.32 19.47
CA LEU A 215 15.67 0.65 19.42
C LEU A 215 16.49 1.09 18.21
N LEU A 216 15.85 1.17 17.04
CA LEU A 216 16.51 1.59 15.80
C LEU A 216 17.02 3.03 15.85
N LEU A 217 16.27 3.94 16.49
CA LEU A 217 16.62 5.36 16.58
C LEU A 217 17.69 5.66 17.66
N ARG A 218 18.00 4.67 18.50
CA ARG A 218 18.99 4.76 19.57
C ARG A 218 20.27 3.99 19.24
N ASP A 219 20.30 3.29 18.12
CA ASP A 219 21.49 2.58 17.67
C ASP A 219 22.54 3.58 17.17
N SER A 220 23.78 3.46 17.64
CA SER A 220 24.86 4.40 17.30
C SER A 220 25.49 4.17 15.92
N VAL A 221 25.18 3.04 15.28
CA VAL A 221 25.76 2.60 14.01
C VAL A 221 24.84 2.91 12.83
N ILE A 222 23.51 2.88 13.06
CA ILE A 222 22.48 3.22 12.07
C ILE A 222 22.31 4.73 11.95
#